data_AF-A0A915CLJ5-F1
#
_entry.id   AF-A0A915CLJ5-F1
#
_cell.length_a   1.000
_cell.length_b   1.000
_cell.length_c   1.000
_cell.angle_alpha   90.00
_cell.angle_beta   90.00
_cell.angle_gamma   90.00
#
_symmetry.space_group_name_H-M   'P 1'
#
loop_
_entity.id
_entity.type
_entity.pdbx_description
1 polymer ?
#
loop_
_entity_poly.entity_id
_entity_poly.type
_entity_poly.pdbx_seq_one_letter_code
_entity_poly.pdbx_strand_id
1 'polypeptide(L)'
;MPTEFSDADIGKPVHNYVYRAVAALGICTAIGLIFAFMGSSVRNQPNNIGQTRQFRSQATQDSIFEKLINNVDPDKIKENLRALTQSPHPAGTSANYKVADKIAEIWRTNGLEDVHFVKYRVLLSYPNYSNPNQVSILMAQAKQFSSRRS
;
A
#
# COMPACT_ATOMS: atom_id res chain seq x y z
N MET A 1 18.10 89.86 13.07
CA MET A 1 18.66 88.54 13.43
C MET A 1 19.04 87.83 12.14
N PRO A 2 20.29 87.43 11.90
CA PRO A 2 20.62 86.58 10.78
C PRO A 2 20.49 85.10 11.19
N THR A 3 19.93 84.27 10.31
CA THR A 3 20.05 82.81 10.35
C THR A 3 21.02 82.38 9.27
N GLU A 4 22.03 81.65 9.71
CA GLU A 4 23.23 81.14 9.05
C GLU A 4 22.89 80.17 7.90
N PHE A 5 23.48 80.37 6.71
CA PHE A 5 23.36 79.46 5.56
C PHE A 5 24.63 78.61 5.48
N SER A 6 24.49 77.30 5.63
CA SER A 6 25.58 76.32 5.71
C SER A 6 26.11 75.96 4.32
N ASP A 7 27.34 76.42 4.03
CA ASP A 7 28.18 75.97 2.92
C ASP A 7 28.56 74.49 3.10
N ALA A 8 27.82 73.55 2.50
CA ALA A 8 28.13 72.12 2.62
C ALA A 8 27.90 71.28 1.35
N ASP A 9 27.92 71.87 0.15
CA ASP A 9 27.64 71.09 -1.07
C ASP A 9 28.51 71.39 -2.29
N ILE A 10 29.79 71.72 -2.08
CA ILE A 10 30.73 71.93 -3.20
C ILE A 10 32.02 71.15 -2.95
N GLY A 11 32.10 69.93 -3.53
CA GLY A 11 33.40 69.26 -3.77
C GLY A 11 33.54 67.78 -3.41
N LYS A 12 32.70 66.87 -3.93
CA LYS A 12 32.98 65.42 -3.88
C LYS A 12 33.49 64.93 -5.25
N PRO A 13 34.63 64.20 -5.32
CA PRO A 13 35.33 63.95 -6.58
C PRO A 13 34.59 62.97 -7.50
N VAL A 14 34.35 63.37 -8.75
CA VAL A 14 33.68 62.60 -9.82
C VAL A 14 34.34 61.24 -10.13
N HIS A 15 35.61 61.06 -9.73
CA HIS A 15 36.39 59.83 -9.91
C HIS A 15 35.72 58.61 -9.26
N ASN A 16 35.04 58.80 -8.12
CA ASN A 16 34.37 57.70 -7.41
C ASN A 16 33.10 57.21 -8.14
N TYR A 17 32.46 58.07 -8.93
CA TYR A 17 31.30 57.69 -9.72
C TYR A 17 31.70 56.88 -10.96
N VAL A 18 32.78 57.29 -11.64
CA VAL A 18 33.32 56.60 -12.81
C VAL A 18 33.79 55.18 -12.44
N TYR A 19 34.50 55.03 -11.32
CA TYR A 19 34.94 53.71 -10.85
C TYR A 19 33.75 52.78 -10.52
N ARG A 20 32.70 53.32 -9.87
CA ARG A 20 31.48 52.55 -9.56
C ARG A 20 30.72 52.13 -10.81
N ALA A 21 30.66 52.97 -11.84
CA ALA A 21 30.02 52.65 -13.12
C ALA A 21 30.78 51.53 -13.88
N VAL A 22 32.11 51.60 -13.94
CA VAL A 22 32.94 50.57 -14.59
C VAL A 22 32.88 49.24 -13.82
N ALA A 23 32.91 49.29 -12.49
CA ALA A 23 32.75 48.10 -11.66
C ALA A 23 31.38 47.43 -11.84
N ALA A 24 30.30 48.21 -11.92
CA ALA A 24 28.95 47.68 -12.15
C ALA A 24 28.82 46.98 -13.51
N LEU A 25 29.38 47.55 -14.58
CA LEU A 25 29.36 46.92 -15.91
C LEU A 25 30.13 45.61 -15.96
N GLY A 26 31.29 45.54 -15.29
CA GLY A 26 32.06 44.29 -15.18
C GLY A 26 31.33 43.18 -14.41
N ILE A 27 30.58 43.54 -13.38
CA ILE A 27 29.76 42.59 -12.61
C ILE A 27 28.59 42.08 -13.46
N CYS A 28 27.91 42.96 -14.20
CA CYS A 28 26.80 42.57 -15.07
C CYS A 28 27.22 41.61 -16.20
N THR A 29 28.38 41.83 -16.82
CA THR A 29 28.89 40.95 -17.87
C THR A 29 29.32 39.59 -17.32
N ALA A 30 29.97 39.55 -16.15
CA ALA A 30 30.32 38.31 -15.48
C ALA A 30 29.08 37.47 -15.11
N ILE A 31 28.03 38.11 -14.58
CA ILE A 31 26.76 37.45 -14.26
C ILE A 31 26.09 36.89 -15.53
N GLY A 32 26.08 37.66 -16.63
CA GLY A 32 25.51 37.22 -17.91
C GLY A 32 26.20 35.97 -18.47
N LEU A 33 27.53 35.89 -18.37
CA LEU A 33 28.30 34.72 -18.82
C LEU A 33 28.03 33.48 -17.95
N ILE A 34 27.87 33.66 -16.64
CA ILE A 34 27.53 32.57 -15.71
C ILE A 34 26.14 32.00 -16.02
N PHE A 35 25.14 32.86 -16.24
CA PHE A 35 23.79 32.41 -16.62
C PHE A 35 23.74 31.74 -17.99
N ALA A 36 24.53 32.22 -18.96
CA ALA A 36 24.64 31.58 -20.28
C ALA A 36 25.26 30.18 -20.18
N PHE A 37 26.32 30.01 -19.38
CA PHE A 37 26.99 28.73 -19.17
C PHE A 37 26.13 27.73 -18.36
N MET A 38 25.38 28.21 -17.36
CA MET A 38 24.39 27.38 -16.65
C MET A 38 23.20 26.99 -17.53
N GLY A 39 22.75 27.89 -18.42
CA GLY A 39 21.63 27.62 -19.33
C GLY A 39 21.93 26.57 -20.40
N SER A 40 23.19 26.45 -20.86
CA SER A 40 23.60 25.39 -21.79
C SER A 40 23.58 23.99 -21.17
N SER A 41 23.81 23.87 -19.85
CA SER A 41 23.82 22.58 -19.14
C SER A 41 22.43 21.98 -18.92
N VAL A 42 21.37 22.77 -19.10
CA VAL A 42 19.97 22.33 -18.89
C VAL A 42 19.31 21.82 -20.18
N ARG A 43 19.87 22.11 -21.37
CA ARG A 43 19.22 21.82 -22.65
C ARG A 43 19.27 20.33 -23.06
N ASN A 44 20.16 19.53 -22.48
CA ASN A 44 20.41 18.13 -22.88
C ASN A 44 19.92 17.09 -21.86
N GLN A 45 18.90 17.40 -21.06
CA GLN A 45 18.26 16.38 -20.22
C GLN A 45 17.13 15.71 -21.02
N PRO A 46 17.26 14.43 -21.45
CA PRO A 46 16.15 13.74 -22.08
C PRO A 46 15.03 13.58 -21.04
N ASN A 47 13.85 14.08 -21.37
CA ASN A 47 12.66 14.06 -20.51
C ASN A 47 12.10 12.63 -20.39
N ASN A 48 12.75 11.74 -19.65
CA ASN A 48 12.28 10.38 -19.35
C ASN A 48 11.29 10.36 -18.16
N ILE A 49 10.35 11.29 -18.15
CA ILE A 49 9.40 11.50 -17.05
C ILE A 49 8.35 10.37 -16.99
N GLY A 50 8.14 9.64 -18.10
CA GLY A 50 7.24 8.47 -18.17
C GLY A 50 7.89 7.12 -17.83
N GLN A 51 9.15 6.91 -18.24
CA GLN A 51 9.81 5.59 -18.10
C GLN A 51 10.33 5.31 -16.69
N THR A 52 10.76 6.35 -15.96
CA THR A 52 11.30 6.21 -14.60
C THR A 52 10.24 5.83 -13.57
N ARG A 53 8.97 6.23 -13.76
CA ARG A 53 7.86 5.83 -12.88
C ARG A 53 7.44 4.38 -13.10
N GLN A 54 7.35 3.94 -14.35
CA GLN A 54 6.92 2.58 -14.70
C GLN A 54 7.95 1.52 -14.32
N PHE A 55 9.24 1.75 -14.59
CA PHE A 55 10.29 0.81 -14.18
C PHE A 55 10.45 0.70 -12.66
N ARG A 56 10.36 1.83 -11.94
CA ARG A 56 10.39 1.79 -10.47
C ARG A 56 9.15 1.09 -9.92
N SER A 57 7.95 1.31 -10.48
CA SER A 57 6.75 0.60 -10.01
C SER A 57 6.85 -0.90 -10.27
N GLN A 58 7.37 -1.32 -11.43
CA GLN A 58 7.48 -2.74 -11.78
C GLN A 58 8.56 -3.45 -10.96
N ALA A 59 9.77 -2.90 -10.87
CA ALA A 59 10.82 -3.44 -10.02
C ALA A 59 10.46 -3.42 -8.52
N THR A 60 9.69 -2.41 -8.06
CA THR A 60 9.18 -2.38 -6.68
C THR A 60 8.11 -3.45 -6.47
N GLN A 61 7.19 -3.63 -7.43
CA GLN A 61 6.17 -4.68 -7.36
C GLN A 61 6.78 -6.07 -7.35
N ASP A 62 7.77 -6.33 -8.20
CA ASP A 62 8.51 -7.59 -8.21
C ASP A 62 9.19 -7.82 -6.85
N SER A 63 9.82 -6.79 -6.27
CA SER A 63 10.46 -6.91 -4.95
C SER A 63 9.48 -7.17 -3.80
N ILE A 64 8.24 -6.64 -3.88
CA ILE A 64 7.19 -6.87 -2.88
C ILE A 64 6.64 -8.29 -3.06
N PHE A 65 6.36 -8.70 -4.30
CA PHE A 65 5.89 -10.04 -4.61
C PHE A 65 6.87 -11.11 -4.13
N GLU A 66 8.16 -10.93 -4.43
CA GLU A 66 9.22 -11.81 -3.95
C GLU A 66 9.24 -11.89 -2.42
N LYS A 67 9.13 -10.75 -1.72
CA LYS A 67 9.03 -10.77 -0.25
C LYS A 67 7.80 -11.52 0.22
N LEU A 68 6.64 -11.36 -0.41
CA LEU A 68 5.42 -12.05 0.00
C LEU A 68 5.56 -13.57 -0.16
N ILE A 69 6.01 -14.04 -1.33
CA ILE A 69 6.16 -15.48 -1.59
C ILE A 69 7.22 -16.10 -0.69
N ASN A 70 8.36 -15.42 -0.48
CA ASN A 70 9.43 -15.91 0.37
C ASN A 70 9.07 -15.93 1.87
N ASN A 71 8.03 -15.21 2.30
CA ASN A 71 7.52 -15.24 3.68
C ASN A 71 6.37 -16.23 3.89
N VAL A 72 5.98 -17.01 2.88
CA VAL A 72 5.00 -18.09 3.05
C VAL A 72 5.67 -19.27 3.75
N ASP A 73 5.26 -19.53 4.99
CA ASP A 73 5.80 -20.60 5.84
C ASP A 73 4.88 -21.85 5.81
N PRO A 74 5.35 -23.01 5.32
CA PRO A 74 4.58 -24.25 5.29
C PRO A 74 4.22 -24.79 6.68
N ASP A 75 5.05 -24.55 7.71
CA ASP A 75 4.75 -24.99 9.07
C ASP A 75 3.60 -24.17 9.67
N LYS A 76 3.53 -22.87 9.34
CA LYS A 76 2.38 -22.02 9.70
C LYS A 76 1.10 -22.43 8.99
N ILE A 77 1.18 -22.84 7.73
CA ILE A 77 0.02 -23.41 7.01
C ILE A 77 -0.48 -24.67 7.72
N LYS A 78 0.42 -25.57 8.10
CA LYS A 78 0.11 -26.81 8.81
C LYS A 78 -0.50 -26.55 10.19
N GLU A 79 0.04 -25.60 10.95
CA GLU A 79 -0.49 -25.17 12.24
C GLU A 79 -1.92 -24.62 12.11
N ASN A 80 -2.12 -23.69 11.17
CA ASN A 80 -3.44 -23.11 10.89
C ASN A 80 -4.44 -24.19 10.46
N LEU A 81 -4.06 -25.09 9.55
CA LEU A 81 -4.93 -26.17 9.11
C LEU A 81 -5.36 -27.05 10.30
N ARG A 82 -4.42 -27.43 11.18
CA ARG A 82 -4.72 -28.21 12.38
C ARG A 82 -5.67 -27.45 13.31
N ALA A 83 -5.45 -26.15 13.52
CA ALA A 83 -6.28 -25.33 14.39
C ALA A 83 -7.70 -25.15 13.87
N LEU A 84 -7.87 -24.97 12.55
CA LEU A 84 -9.16 -24.69 11.93
C LEU A 84 -10.01 -25.94 11.69
N THR A 85 -9.41 -27.14 11.69
CA THR A 85 -10.10 -28.41 11.36
C THR A 85 -10.33 -29.36 12.56
N GLN A 86 -10.13 -28.88 13.79
CA GLN A 86 -10.23 -29.72 15.00
C GLN A 86 -11.60 -30.36 15.22
N SER A 87 -12.66 -29.75 14.70
CA SER A 87 -14.03 -30.26 14.88
C SER A 87 -14.94 -29.84 13.71
N PRO A 88 -16.00 -30.61 13.40
CA PRO A 88 -16.96 -30.24 12.36
C PRO A 88 -17.58 -28.88 12.67
N HIS A 89 -17.52 -27.97 11.70
CA HIS A 89 -18.02 -26.61 11.84
C HIS A 89 -19.00 -26.27 10.69
N PRO A 90 -20.13 -26.99 10.55
CA PRO A 90 -21.10 -26.67 9.52
C PRO A 90 -21.61 -25.24 9.69
N ALA A 91 -21.92 -24.58 8.56
CA ALA A 91 -22.43 -23.21 8.55
C ALA A 91 -23.56 -23.03 9.56
N GLY A 92 -23.77 -21.83 10.10
CA GLY A 92 -24.88 -21.54 11.03
C GLY A 92 -24.76 -22.16 12.44
N THR A 93 -23.70 -22.91 12.75
CA THR A 93 -23.48 -23.50 14.08
C THR A 93 -22.54 -22.67 14.95
N SER A 94 -22.57 -22.92 16.27
CA SER A 94 -21.64 -22.31 17.22
C SER A 94 -20.19 -22.72 16.97
N ALA A 95 -19.94 -23.93 16.46
CA ALA A 95 -18.61 -24.39 16.06
C ALA A 95 -18.05 -23.54 14.90
N ASN A 96 -18.87 -23.26 13.88
CA ASN A 96 -18.48 -22.38 12.78
C ASN A 96 -18.22 -20.94 13.23
N TYR A 97 -18.99 -20.45 14.21
CA TYR A 97 -18.72 -19.14 14.81
C TYR A 97 -17.35 -19.09 15.51
N LYS A 98 -16.97 -20.12 16.27
CA LYS A 98 -15.65 -20.19 16.93
C LYS A 98 -14.49 -20.16 15.93
N VAL A 99 -14.63 -20.86 14.80
CA VAL A 99 -13.64 -20.83 13.73
C VAL A 99 -13.55 -19.43 13.12
N ALA A 100 -14.68 -18.78 12.85
CA ALA A 100 -14.70 -17.41 12.34
C ALA A 100 -14.06 -16.40 13.32
N ASP A 101 -14.27 -16.59 14.62
CA ASP A 101 -13.62 -15.80 15.68
C ASP A 101 -12.11 -15.99 15.72
N LYS A 102 -11.65 -17.24 15.57
CA LYS A 102 -10.22 -17.54 15.45
C LYS A 102 -9.57 -16.85 14.25
N ILE A 103 -10.25 -16.84 13.09
CA ILE A 103 -9.76 -16.15 11.89
C ILE A 103 -9.70 -14.64 12.13
N ALA A 104 -10.72 -14.05 12.75
CA ALA A 104 -10.73 -12.63 13.07
C ALA A 104 -9.58 -12.25 14.03
N GLU A 105 -9.30 -13.08 15.03
CA GLU A 105 -8.14 -12.93 15.92
C GLU A 105 -6.82 -12.98 15.14
N ILE A 106 -6.62 -13.98 14.27
CA ILE A 106 -5.43 -14.12 13.42
C ILE A 106 -5.24 -12.87 12.57
N TRP A 107 -6.29 -12.36 11.93
CA TRP A 107 -6.20 -11.17 11.08
C TRP A 107 -5.79 -9.92 11.87
N ARG A 108 -6.43 -9.66 13.02
CA ARG A 108 -6.08 -8.50 13.86
C ARG A 108 -4.65 -8.58 14.38
N THR A 109 -4.24 -9.75 14.87
CA THR A 109 -2.90 -9.97 15.42
C THR A 109 -1.80 -9.85 14.37
N ASN A 110 -2.10 -10.12 13.10
CA ASN A 110 -1.18 -9.94 11.98
C ASN A 110 -1.24 -8.54 11.35
N GLY A 111 -1.95 -7.60 11.98
CA GLY A 111 -1.94 -6.19 11.59
C GLY A 111 -2.94 -5.79 10.51
N LEU A 112 -3.95 -6.63 10.21
CA LEU A 112 -5.06 -6.20 9.37
C LEU A 112 -5.99 -5.25 10.14
N GLU A 113 -6.33 -4.15 9.48
CA GLU A 113 -7.27 -3.15 9.97
C GLU A 113 -8.72 -3.50 9.58
N ASP A 114 -9.69 -2.90 10.27
CA ASP A 114 -11.13 -3.05 9.99
C ASP A 114 -11.65 -4.51 9.95
N VAL A 115 -11.17 -5.36 10.85
CA VAL A 115 -11.63 -6.75 10.95
C VAL A 115 -12.97 -6.84 11.70
N HIS A 116 -14.06 -7.00 10.94
CA HIS A 116 -15.43 -7.11 11.47
C HIS A 116 -16.21 -8.30 10.88
N PHE A 117 -17.26 -8.72 11.59
CA PHE A 117 -18.16 -9.77 11.10
C PHE A 117 -19.31 -9.16 10.29
N VAL A 118 -19.53 -9.71 9.09
CA VAL A 118 -20.72 -9.39 8.30
C VAL A 118 -21.74 -10.52 8.46
N LYS A 119 -22.92 -10.19 9.01
CA LYS A 119 -23.94 -11.18 9.36
C LYS A 119 -25.09 -11.15 8.36
N TYR A 120 -25.51 -12.34 7.93
CA TYR A 120 -26.68 -12.53 7.09
C TYR A 120 -27.64 -13.55 7.69
N ARG A 121 -28.94 -13.34 7.47
CA ARG A 121 -29.97 -14.33 7.74
C ARG A 121 -30.28 -15.04 6.44
N VAL A 122 -29.78 -16.25 6.31
CA VAL A 122 -29.97 -17.10 5.12
C VAL A 122 -30.70 -18.38 5.52
N LEU A 123 -31.47 -18.94 4.58
CA LEU A 123 -32.12 -20.22 4.78
C LEU A 123 -31.08 -21.34 4.62
N LEU A 124 -30.89 -22.14 5.68
CA LEU A 124 -30.00 -23.31 5.69
C LEU A 124 -30.85 -24.59 5.74
N SER A 125 -30.29 -25.68 5.21
CA SER A 125 -30.92 -27.00 5.24
C SER A 125 -30.02 -27.98 5.99
N TYR A 126 -30.60 -28.69 6.96
CA TYR A 126 -29.93 -29.76 7.72
C TYR A 126 -30.80 -31.01 7.68
N PRO A 127 -30.19 -32.21 7.77
CA PRO A 127 -30.95 -33.43 7.91
C PRO A 127 -31.73 -33.45 9.22
N ASN A 128 -32.86 -34.14 9.24
CA ASN A 128 -33.54 -34.47 10.48
C ASN A 128 -32.75 -35.57 11.20
N TYR A 129 -32.09 -35.24 12.30
CA TYR A 129 -31.30 -36.21 13.06
C TYR A 129 -32.14 -37.25 13.81
N SER A 130 -33.41 -36.95 14.12
CA SER A 130 -34.35 -37.90 14.72
C SER A 130 -34.98 -38.84 13.70
N ASN A 131 -35.00 -38.46 12.42
CA ASN A 131 -35.47 -39.29 11.30
C ASN A 131 -34.48 -39.18 10.13
N PRO A 132 -33.35 -39.92 10.20
CA PRO A 132 -32.28 -39.81 9.21
C PRO A 132 -32.74 -40.32 7.83
N ASN A 133 -32.19 -39.72 6.78
CA ASN A 133 -32.43 -40.15 5.41
C ASN A 133 -31.94 -41.60 5.22
N GLN A 134 -32.80 -42.45 4.63
CA GLN A 134 -32.52 -43.85 4.38
C GLN A 134 -32.78 -44.20 2.92
N VAL A 135 -31.94 -45.08 2.37
CA VAL A 135 -32.10 -45.65 1.02
C VAL A 135 -32.18 -47.15 1.15
N SER A 136 -33.23 -47.77 0.59
CA SER A 136 -33.44 -49.22 0.62
C SER A 136 -33.82 -49.75 -0.76
N ILE A 137 -33.25 -50.89 -1.16
CA ILE A 137 -33.63 -51.59 -2.39
C ILE A 137 -34.85 -52.46 -2.08
N LEU A 138 -35.93 -52.26 -2.84
CA LEU A 138 -37.13 -53.09 -2.76
C LEU A 138 -37.09 -54.11 -3.90
N MET A 139 -37.14 -55.40 -3.57
CA MET A 139 -37.43 -56.46 -4.54
C MET A 139 -38.94 -56.70 -4.59
N ALA A 140 -39.45 -57.13 -5.75
CA ALA A 140 -40.88 -57.30 -6.05
C ALA A 140 -41.64 -58.28 -5.13
N GLN A 141 -40.94 -58.95 -4.20
CA GLN A 141 -41.53 -59.61 -3.03
C GLN A 141 -40.69 -59.24 -1.79
N ALA A 142 -41.37 -58.72 -0.78
CA ALA A 142 -40.80 -58.06 0.38
C ALA A 142 -39.80 -58.94 1.16
N LYS A 143 -38.51 -58.75 0.91
CA LYS A 143 -37.46 -59.03 1.90
C LYS A 143 -36.44 -57.91 1.85
N GLN A 144 -36.57 -56.98 2.79
CA GLN A 144 -35.68 -55.84 2.96
C GLN A 144 -34.27 -56.36 3.33
N PHE A 145 -33.30 -56.19 2.42
CA PHE A 145 -31.91 -56.55 2.69
C PHE A 145 -31.18 -55.29 3.18
N SER A 146 -31.05 -55.13 4.50
CA SER A 146 -30.20 -54.08 5.09
C SER A 146 -28.79 -54.62 5.29
N SER A 147 -27.87 -54.31 4.39
CA SER A 147 -26.45 -54.66 4.55
C SER A 147 -25.79 -53.64 5.50
N ARG A 148 -25.41 -54.08 6.71
CA ARG A 148 -24.47 -53.36 7.58
C ARG A 148 -23.06 -53.82 7.22
N ARG A 149 -22.22 -52.93 6.68
CA ARG A 149 -20.75 -53.14 6.67
C ARG A 149 -20.21 -52.84 8.06
N SER A 150 -19.53 -53.81 8.65
CA SER A 150 -18.66 -53.70 9.83
C SER A 150 -17.39 -52.94 9.51
#